data_AF-A0A3C1B4S8-F1
#
_entry.id   AF-A0A3C1B4S8-F1
#
_cell.length_a   1.000
_cell.length_b   1.000
_cell.length_c   1.000
_cell.angle_alpha   90.00
_cell.angle_beta   90.00
_cell.angle_gamma   90.00
#
_symmetry.space_group_name_H-M   'P 1'
#
loop_
_entity.id
_entity.type
_entity.pdbx_description
1 polymer ?
#
loop_
_entity_poly.entity_id
_entity_poly.type
_entity_poly.pdbx_seq_one_letter_code
_entity_poly.pdbx_strand_id
1 'polypeptide(L)'
;MKKLILFTLLIQCLSVFGQSNDRPNFVVVFCDDLGYGDIGAFGSPMIRTPNIDQMAAEGQKWTQFYVGDPVCTPSRAALLTGRYPIRSGMTSSERHVLFPDSANGLKQEEVTIAEVLKAEGYATAAVGKWHLGHLPEFLPQEQGFDSYFGIPYSNDMNNNGFFGEYSKNADDPNYFSEIDYFDVPLIENTTTIERPTDQTTITKRYTERAVQFIEKNKEKPFFLYLAHSMPHIPLFTSKAFKGRSKASLYVDVIEEVDWSVGQIIDALKVNNLDKNTIVVFTSDNGPWLLFKTHGGSAGPFRAGKGTTFEGGQRVPTVFWGPGIVKSGVINEMGSTLDLMNTFAALSGGKVPDDRKMDGYDLSKVLTQKADSPRKEFYYWAFAELHGYRTEQYKVHIKQRDPINYGQPTITLDKPELYDVRADISEKYDLADNFPEVVQTLLDKMEVHLKDVEGSTPDQLAERLPKE
;
A
#
# COMPACT_ATOMS: atom_id res chain seq x y z
N MET A 1 -32.83 -56.59 46.49
CA MET A 1 -32.51 -56.14 45.12
C MET A 1 -32.60 -54.62 45.07
N LYS A 2 -31.48 -53.90 45.10
CA LYS A 2 -31.42 -52.45 44.87
C LYS A 2 -30.43 -52.22 43.72
N LYS A 3 -30.93 -51.81 42.56
CA LYS A 3 -30.10 -51.41 41.42
C LYS A 3 -29.67 -49.97 41.64
N LEU A 4 -28.37 -49.75 41.79
CA LEU A 4 -27.75 -48.42 41.82
C LEU A 4 -27.32 -48.11 40.38
N ILE A 5 -27.99 -47.14 39.75
CA ILE A 5 -27.61 -46.62 38.43
C ILE A 5 -26.59 -45.52 38.66
N LEU A 6 -25.35 -45.75 38.23
CA LEU A 6 -24.28 -44.77 38.27
C LEU A 6 -24.34 -43.95 36.97
N PHE A 7 -24.75 -42.69 37.07
CA PHE A 7 -24.73 -41.74 35.95
C PHE A 7 -23.33 -41.12 35.89
N THR A 8 -22.50 -41.55 34.94
CA THR A 8 -21.21 -40.93 34.68
C THR A 8 -21.43 -39.66 33.88
N LEU A 9 -21.30 -38.50 34.52
CA LEU A 9 -21.35 -37.19 33.86
C LEU A 9 -20.05 -37.03 33.05
N LEU A 10 -20.13 -37.22 31.72
CA LEU A 10 -19.03 -36.92 30.81
C LEU A 10 -18.96 -35.39 30.68
N ILE A 11 -18.07 -34.75 31.44
CA ILE A 11 -17.71 -33.35 31.24
C ILE A 11 -16.86 -33.31 29.96
N GLN A 12 -17.51 -33.07 28.81
CA GLN A 12 -16.79 -32.63 27.62
C GLN A 12 -16.20 -31.26 27.92
N CYS A 13 -14.89 -31.22 28.19
CA CYS A 13 -14.13 -29.99 28.03
C CYS A 13 -14.28 -29.58 26.56
N LEU A 14 -15.10 -28.56 26.32
CA LEU A 14 -15.04 -27.78 25.09
C LEU A 14 -13.66 -27.14 25.08
N SER A 15 -12.72 -27.78 24.40
CA SER A 15 -11.50 -27.13 23.95
C SER A 15 -11.95 -25.89 23.17
N VAL A 16 -11.65 -24.71 23.70
CA VAL A 16 -11.73 -23.48 22.91
C VAL A 16 -10.78 -23.71 21.74
N PHE A 17 -11.34 -23.95 20.54
CA PHE A 17 -10.58 -24.05 19.32
C PHE A 17 -10.03 -22.65 19.03
N GLY A 18 -8.88 -22.32 19.63
CA GLY A 18 -8.06 -21.25 19.10
C GLY A 18 -7.71 -21.60 17.65
N GLN A 19 -7.83 -20.62 16.75
CA GLN A 19 -7.42 -20.78 15.37
C GLN A 19 -5.98 -21.33 15.33
N SER A 20 -5.75 -22.42 14.60
CA SER A 20 -4.40 -22.98 14.48
C SER A 20 -3.46 -21.94 13.87
N ASN A 21 -2.24 -21.83 14.40
CA ASN A 21 -1.16 -20.98 13.87
C ASN A 21 -0.77 -21.32 12.42
N ASP A 22 -1.29 -22.42 11.85
CA ASP A 22 -0.99 -22.86 10.49
C ASP A 22 -1.62 -21.96 9.41
N ARG A 23 -2.59 -21.10 9.77
CA ARG A 23 -3.27 -20.18 8.86
C ARG A 23 -3.50 -18.82 9.55
N PRO A 24 -2.52 -17.92 9.50
CA PRO A 24 -2.61 -16.62 10.15
C PRO A 24 -3.59 -15.71 9.41
N ASN A 25 -4.21 -14.79 10.15
CA ASN A 25 -4.95 -13.69 9.55
C ASN A 25 -3.98 -12.67 8.93
N PHE A 26 -4.44 -11.94 7.92
CA PHE A 26 -3.65 -10.91 7.26
C PHE A 26 -4.38 -9.57 7.34
N VAL A 27 -3.67 -8.53 7.77
CA VAL A 27 -4.14 -7.15 7.72
C VAL A 27 -3.10 -6.31 6.98
N VAL A 28 -3.53 -5.64 5.92
CA VAL A 28 -2.72 -4.64 5.22
C VAL A 28 -3.28 -3.27 5.56
N VAL A 29 -2.52 -2.46 6.26
CA VAL A 29 -2.77 -1.03 6.45
C VAL A 29 -1.98 -0.28 5.38
N PHE A 30 -2.68 0.33 4.43
CA PHE A 30 -2.10 0.94 3.24
C PHE A 30 -2.45 2.42 3.17
N CYS A 31 -1.47 3.28 3.39
CA CYS A 31 -1.61 4.73 3.32
C CYS A 31 -1.49 5.27 1.89
N ASP A 32 -1.92 6.51 1.71
CA ASP A 32 -1.97 7.21 0.41
C ASP A 32 -1.09 8.46 0.47
N ASP A 33 0.01 8.50 -0.29
CA ASP A 33 1.01 9.59 -0.28
C ASP A 33 1.80 9.80 1.05
N LEU A 34 1.97 8.75 1.85
CA LEU A 34 2.78 8.80 3.06
C LEU A 34 4.26 8.54 2.75
N GLY A 35 5.11 9.50 3.10
CA GLY A 35 6.54 9.44 2.84
C GLY A 35 7.32 8.68 3.92
N TYR A 36 8.52 8.22 3.54
CA TYR A 36 9.40 7.46 4.44
C TYR A 36 9.76 8.20 5.73
N GLY A 37 9.91 9.53 5.65
CA GLY A 37 10.27 10.39 6.78
C GLY A 37 9.11 10.76 7.70
N ASP A 38 7.89 10.27 7.45
CA ASP A 38 6.70 10.71 8.20
C ASP A 38 6.45 9.92 9.49
N ILE A 39 7.08 8.75 9.64
CA ILE A 39 6.90 7.86 10.80
C ILE A 39 8.06 8.02 11.79
N GLY A 40 7.75 8.05 13.10
CA GLY A 40 8.74 8.18 14.18
C GLY A 40 9.84 7.11 14.10
N ALA A 41 9.46 5.84 13.96
CA ALA A 41 10.38 4.73 13.79
C ALA A 41 11.29 4.85 12.55
N PHE A 42 10.92 5.67 11.57
CA PHE A 42 11.70 5.93 10.36
C PHE A 42 12.45 7.28 10.37
N GLY A 43 12.38 8.00 11.49
CA GLY A 43 13.18 9.20 11.74
C GLY A 43 12.42 10.51 11.64
N SER A 44 11.08 10.49 11.67
CA SER A 44 10.30 11.74 11.74
C SER A 44 10.68 12.55 12.97
N PRO A 45 11.09 13.83 12.83
CA PRO A 45 11.45 14.67 13.96
C PRO A 45 10.23 15.33 14.63
N MET A 46 9.07 15.33 13.96
CA MET A 46 7.89 16.11 14.39
C MET A 46 6.64 15.26 14.62
N ILE A 47 6.43 14.22 13.81
CA ILE A 47 5.21 13.42 13.84
C ILE A 47 5.39 12.30 14.87
N ARG A 48 4.41 12.15 15.77
CA ARG A 48 4.44 11.12 16.80
C ARG A 48 3.55 9.97 16.38
N THR A 49 4.13 8.81 16.16
CA THR A 49 3.42 7.60 15.74
C THR A 49 3.63 6.47 16.73
N PRO A 50 3.22 6.63 18.02
CA PRO A 50 3.56 5.66 19.06
C PRO A 50 3.05 4.23 18.80
N ASN A 51 1.92 4.06 18.10
CA ASN A 51 1.40 2.72 17.81
C ASN A 51 2.23 2.04 16.72
N ILE A 52 2.56 2.76 15.64
CA ILE A 52 3.42 2.26 14.56
C ILE A 52 4.87 2.08 15.07
N ASP A 53 5.34 2.94 15.96
CA ASP A 53 6.66 2.82 16.58
C ASP A 53 6.75 1.57 17.47
N GLN A 54 5.70 1.28 18.24
CA GLN A 54 5.59 0.04 19.01
C GLN A 54 5.51 -1.17 18.08
N MET A 55 4.73 -1.09 17.00
CA MET A 55 4.65 -2.13 15.97
C MET A 55 6.03 -2.42 15.37
N ALA A 56 6.85 -1.39 15.12
CA ALA A 56 8.22 -1.53 14.61
C ALA A 56 9.18 -2.14 15.65
N ALA A 57 9.01 -1.82 16.94
CA ALA A 57 9.81 -2.38 18.02
C ALA A 57 9.49 -3.87 18.28
N GLU A 58 8.22 -4.26 18.14
CA GLU A 58 7.76 -5.63 18.34
C GLU A 58 7.85 -6.49 17.06
N GLY A 59 7.94 -5.86 15.89
CA GLY A 59 7.92 -6.49 14.58
C GLY A 59 9.20 -6.30 13.78
N GLN A 60 9.09 -6.43 12.45
CA GLN A 60 10.16 -6.17 11.51
C GLN A 60 10.01 -4.79 10.88
N LYS A 61 10.99 -3.92 11.10
CA LYS A 61 11.16 -2.66 10.37
C LYS A 61 11.99 -2.91 9.10
N TRP A 62 11.43 -2.63 7.94
CA TRP A 62 12.13 -2.77 6.66
C TRP A 62 12.67 -1.43 6.19
N THR A 63 13.99 -1.35 5.98
CA THR A 63 14.62 -0.08 5.57
C THR A 63 14.66 0.10 4.05
N GLN A 64 14.50 -0.99 3.29
CA GLN A 64 14.51 -1.00 1.83
C GLN A 64 13.26 -1.72 1.28
N PHE A 65 12.09 -1.13 1.47
CA PHE A 65 10.83 -1.67 0.95
C PHE A 65 10.26 -0.77 -0.15
N TYR A 66 9.85 -1.36 -1.27
CA TYR A 66 9.49 -0.64 -2.49
C TYR A 66 8.04 -0.85 -2.92
N VAL A 67 7.52 0.11 -3.68
CA VAL A 67 6.22 0.01 -4.36
C VAL A 67 6.41 -0.14 -5.86
N GLY A 68 5.52 -0.90 -6.51
CA GLY A 68 5.63 -1.25 -7.92
C GLY A 68 5.63 -0.07 -8.92
N ASP A 69 5.17 1.10 -8.49
CA ASP A 69 5.09 2.33 -9.27
C ASP A 69 4.94 3.55 -8.32
N PRO A 70 5.40 4.76 -8.69
CA PRO A 70 5.34 5.92 -7.80
C PRO A 70 4.00 6.67 -7.76
N VAL A 71 2.90 6.10 -8.28
CA VAL A 71 1.53 6.65 -8.14
C VAL A 71 0.47 5.60 -7.79
N CYS A 72 -0.67 6.08 -7.27
CA CYS A 72 -1.70 5.29 -6.59
C CYS A 72 -2.24 4.07 -7.37
N THR A 73 -2.90 4.27 -8.52
CA THR A 73 -3.57 3.18 -9.28
C THR A 73 -2.59 2.05 -9.63
N PRO A 74 -1.47 2.32 -10.33
CA PRO A 74 -0.48 1.29 -10.63
C PRO A 74 0.08 0.59 -9.37
N SER A 75 0.42 1.35 -8.31
CA SER A 75 0.97 0.75 -7.08
C SER A 75 0.00 -0.18 -6.36
N ARG A 76 -1.28 0.20 -6.30
CA ARG A 76 -2.37 -0.63 -5.73
C ARG A 76 -2.57 -1.91 -6.55
N ALA A 77 -2.49 -1.82 -7.87
CA ALA A 77 -2.57 -2.99 -8.74
C ALA A 77 -1.37 -3.92 -8.49
N ALA A 78 -0.16 -3.36 -8.37
CA ALA A 78 1.05 -4.13 -8.08
C ALA A 78 0.97 -4.88 -6.75
N LEU A 79 0.47 -4.22 -5.70
CA LEU A 79 0.27 -4.84 -4.39
C LEU A 79 -0.69 -6.03 -4.47
N LEU A 80 -1.86 -5.83 -5.10
CA LEU A 80 -2.91 -6.84 -5.09
C LEU A 80 -2.65 -7.99 -6.05
N THR A 81 -1.93 -7.76 -7.17
CA THR A 81 -1.67 -8.78 -8.19
C THR A 81 -0.29 -9.42 -8.08
N GLY A 82 0.64 -8.85 -7.29
CA GLY A 82 2.03 -9.32 -7.22
C GLY A 82 2.80 -9.19 -8.55
N ARG A 83 2.33 -8.32 -9.45
CA ARG A 83 2.84 -8.12 -10.81
C ARG A 83 3.13 -6.65 -11.06
N TYR A 84 4.17 -6.36 -11.84
CA TYR A 84 4.42 -4.97 -12.26
C TYR A 84 3.20 -4.44 -13.04
N PRO A 85 2.81 -3.16 -12.86
CA PRO A 85 1.56 -2.64 -13.44
C PRO A 85 1.51 -2.68 -14.97
N ILE A 86 2.67 -2.66 -15.63
CA ILE A 86 2.77 -2.85 -17.07
C ILE A 86 2.15 -4.18 -17.53
N ARG A 87 2.19 -5.23 -16.69
CA ARG A 87 1.63 -6.55 -17.02
C ARG A 87 0.12 -6.61 -16.95
N SER A 88 -0.48 -5.92 -15.98
CA SER A 88 -1.93 -5.87 -15.77
C SER A 88 -2.64 -4.79 -16.58
N GLY A 89 -1.88 -3.94 -17.29
CA GLY A 89 -2.42 -2.80 -18.01
C GLY A 89 -2.83 -1.65 -17.09
N MET A 90 -2.59 -1.75 -15.78
CA MET A 90 -2.93 -0.73 -14.78
C MET A 90 -1.89 0.38 -14.73
N THR A 91 -1.41 0.83 -15.88
CA THR A 91 -0.47 1.94 -16.06
C THR A 91 -0.69 2.54 -17.44
N SER A 92 -0.26 3.78 -17.65
CA SER A 92 -0.47 4.49 -18.92
C SER A 92 0.60 5.55 -19.17
N SER A 93 0.95 5.73 -20.44
CA SER A 93 1.76 6.85 -20.92
C SER A 93 0.94 8.14 -21.12
N GLU A 94 -0.39 8.04 -21.13
CA GLU A 94 -1.32 9.16 -21.33
C GLU A 94 -1.88 9.69 -20.02
N ARG A 95 -2.02 8.82 -19.00
CA ARG A 95 -2.69 9.14 -17.74
C ARG A 95 -1.98 8.56 -16.52
N HIS A 96 -1.88 9.33 -15.45
CA HIS A 96 -1.22 8.90 -14.21
C HIS A 96 -1.96 7.76 -13.49
N VAL A 97 -3.28 7.90 -13.36
CA VAL A 97 -4.15 7.05 -12.52
C VAL A 97 -5.56 7.02 -13.08
N LEU A 98 -6.43 6.14 -12.57
CA LEU A 98 -7.87 6.16 -12.89
C LEU A 98 -8.58 7.33 -12.21
N PHE A 99 -9.68 7.79 -12.79
CA PHE A 99 -10.56 8.86 -12.28
C PHE A 99 -12.05 8.49 -12.47
N PRO A 100 -13.00 9.32 -11.97
CA PRO A 100 -14.43 9.06 -12.09
C PRO A 100 -15.00 9.09 -13.52
N ASP A 101 -14.20 9.45 -14.53
CA ASP A 101 -14.57 9.43 -15.95
C ASP A 101 -13.93 8.26 -16.73
N SER A 102 -13.22 7.35 -16.04
CA SER A 102 -12.54 6.21 -16.69
C SER A 102 -13.54 5.14 -17.10
N ALA A 103 -13.41 4.62 -18.33
CA ALA A 103 -14.26 3.52 -18.80
C ALA A 103 -13.80 2.13 -18.32
N ASN A 104 -12.55 2.01 -17.86
CA ASN A 104 -11.92 0.74 -17.53
C ASN A 104 -11.43 0.69 -16.06
N GLY A 105 -10.93 -0.47 -15.67
CA GLY A 105 -10.35 -0.78 -14.36
C GLY A 105 -9.48 -2.04 -14.42
N LEU A 106 -9.16 -2.60 -13.26
CA LEU A 106 -8.43 -3.87 -13.18
C LEU A 106 -9.27 -4.97 -13.81
N LYS A 107 -8.73 -5.57 -14.87
CA LYS A 107 -9.35 -6.64 -15.62
C LYS A 107 -9.69 -7.83 -14.73
N GLN A 108 -10.86 -8.44 -14.94
CA GLN A 108 -11.34 -9.59 -14.15
C GLN A 108 -10.47 -10.84 -14.36
N GLU A 109 -9.70 -10.90 -15.44
CA GLU A 109 -8.75 -11.98 -15.68
C GLU A 109 -7.50 -11.88 -14.79
N GLU A 110 -7.21 -10.71 -14.19
CA GLU A 110 -6.17 -10.59 -13.19
C GLU A 110 -6.61 -11.23 -11.87
N VAL A 111 -5.70 -11.97 -11.25
CA VAL A 111 -5.95 -12.63 -9.96
C VAL A 111 -5.36 -11.77 -8.85
N THR A 112 -6.15 -11.49 -7.83
CA THR A 112 -5.72 -10.72 -6.66
C THR A 112 -5.39 -11.60 -5.46
N ILE A 113 -4.66 -11.03 -4.51
CA ILE A 113 -4.36 -11.64 -3.22
C ILE A 113 -5.64 -12.03 -2.45
N ALA A 114 -6.73 -11.29 -2.63
CA ALA A 114 -8.02 -11.61 -2.02
C ALA A 114 -8.58 -12.92 -2.58
N GLU A 115 -8.51 -13.14 -3.89
CA GLU A 115 -8.97 -14.38 -4.52
C GLU A 115 -8.11 -15.58 -4.14
N VAL A 116 -6.79 -15.39 -4.09
CA VAL A 116 -5.83 -16.43 -3.62
C VAL A 116 -6.18 -16.87 -2.20
N LEU A 117 -6.42 -15.91 -1.29
CA LEU A 117 -6.76 -16.23 0.10
C LEU A 117 -8.19 -16.77 0.25
N LYS A 118 -9.14 -16.27 -0.54
CA LYS A 118 -10.52 -16.75 -0.54
C LYS A 118 -10.63 -18.20 -0.98
N ALA A 119 -9.80 -18.64 -1.93
CA ALA A 119 -9.68 -20.05 -2.30
C ALA A 119 -9.25 -20.95 -1.13
N GLU A 120 -8.50 -20.40 -0.17
CA GLU A 120 -8.09 -21.07 1.08
C GLU A 120 -9.10 -20.90 2.24
N GLY A 121 -10.28 -20.34 1.95
CA GLY A 121 -11.38 -20.19 2.90
C GLY A 121 -11.32 -18.93 3.76
N TYR A 122 -10.53 -17.93 3.38
CA TYR A 122 -10.45 -16.66 4.12
C TYR A 122 -11.70 -15.82 3.90
N ALA A 123 -12.17 -15.17 4.95
CA ALA A 123 -13.05 -14.01 4.84
C ALA A 123 -12.26 -12.82 4.31
N THR A 124 -12.82 -12.03 3.40
CA THR A 124 -12.07 -10.92 2.76
C THR A 124 -12.85 -9.61 2.84
N ALA A 125 -12.17 -8.51 3.19
CA ALA A 125 -12.77 -7.18 3.16
C ALA A 125 -11.78 -6.13 2.64
N ALA A 126 -12.28 -5.26 1.77
CA ALA A 126 -11.64 -4.02 1.38
C ALA A 126 -12.30 -2.86 2.13
N VAL A 127 -11.51 -2.03 2.82
CA VAL A 127 -11.98 -0.86 3.54
C VAL A 127 -11.13 0.34 3.12
N GLY A 128 -11.77 1.37 2.58
CA GLY A 128 -11.14 2.61 2.15
C GLY A 128 -10.91 2.72 0.65
N LYS A 129 -9.84 3.40 0.23
CA LYS A 129 -9.58 3.75 -1.17
C LYS A 129 -9.31 2.52 -2.02
N TRP A 130 -10.11 2.34 -3.07
CA TRP A 130 -9.91 1.25 -4.03
C TRP A 130 -8.94 1.62 -5.18
N HIS A 131 -9.36 2.56 -6.03
CA HIS A 131 -8.59 3.16 -7.13
C HIS A 131 -8.16 2.23 -8.28
N LEU A 132 -8.88 1.11 -8.45
CA LEU A 132 -8.66 0.14 -9.53
C LEU A 132 -9.86 0.01 -10.47
N GLY A 133 -10.68 1.05 -10.54
CA GLY A 133 -11.91 1.11 -11.34
C GLY A 133 -13.10 1.40 -10.43
N HIS A 134 -14.04 2.21 -10.92
CA HIS A 134 -15.16 2.70 -10.10
C HIS A 134 -16.52 2.20 -10.59
N LEU A 135 -16.57 1.61 -11.78
CA LEU A 135 -17.76 0.98 -12.32
C LEU A 135 -18.02 -0.36 -11.60
N PRO A 136 -19.29 -0.83 -11.53
CA PRO A 136 -19.66 -2.03 -10.78
C PRO A 136 -18.78 -3.26 -11.07
N GLU A 137 -18.43 -3.49 -12.32
CA GLU A 137 -17.62 -4.61 -12.79
C GLU A 137 -16.14 -4.57 -12.36
N PHE A 138 -15.69 -3.42 -11.83
CA PHE A 138 -14.32 -3.19 -11.35
C PHE A 138 -14.26 -2.91 -9.84
N LEU A 139 -15.38 -3.01 -9.11
CA LEU A 139 -15.40 -2.84 -7.66
C LEU A 139 -14.73 -4.03 -6.95
N PRO A 140 -14.27 -3.88 -5.68
CA PRO A 140 -13.52 -4.92 -4.98
C PRO A 140 -14.19 -6.31 -4.95
N GLN A 141 -15.53 -6.35 -4.94
CA GLN A 141 -16.25 -7.64 -4.90
C GLN A 141 -16.08 -8.48 -6.16
N GLU A 142 -15.75 -7.85 -7.29
CA GLU A 142 -15.41 -8.52 -8.56
C GLU A 142 -13.95 -8.99 -8.57
N GLN A 143 -13.19 -8.68 -7.52
CA GLN A 143 -11.76 -8.97 -7.35
C GLN A 143 -11.52 -9.68 -6.01
N GLY A 144 -12.39 -10.63 -5.68
CA GLY A 144 -12.24 -11.56 -4.55
C GLY A 144 -12.78 -11.08 -3.21
N PHE A 145 -13.00 -9.79 -2.98
CA PHE A 145 -13.44 -9.31 -1.65
C PHE A 145 -14.90 -9.65 -1.33
N ASP A 146 -15.20 -10.14 -0.13
CA ASP A 146 -16.60 -10.43 0.30
C ASP A 146 -17.39 -9.16 0.62
N SER A 147 -16.69 -8.07 0.95
CA SER A 147 -17.32 -6.80 1.29
C SER A 147 -16.41 -5.62 0.99
N TYR A 148 -17.05 -4.48 0.71
CA TYR A 148 -16.37 -3.21 0.49
C TYR A 148 -17.04 -2.07 1.26
N PHE A 149 -16.23 -1.19 1.84
CA PHE A 149 -16.67 0.07 2.41
C PHE A 149 -15.63 1.16 2.17
N GLY A 150 -15.89 2.12 1.29
CA GLY A 150 -14.86 3.09 0.94
C GLY A 150 -15.21 4.04 -0.20
N ILE A 151 -14.25 4.90 -0.53
CA ILE A 151 -14.29 5.79 -1.69
C ILE A 151 -13.55 5.09 -2.84
N PRO A 152 -14.16 4.89 -4.02
CA PRO A 152 -13.59 4.04 -5.08
C PRO A 152 -12.37 4.63 -5.80
N TYR A 153 -12.00 5.87 -5.52
CA TYR A 153 -10.89 6.62 -6.11
C TYR A 153 -10.32 7.63 -5.11
N SER A 154 -9.32 8.44 -5.50
CA SER A 154 -8.77 9.47 -4.61
C SER A 154 -9.82 10.48 -4.16
N ASN A 155 -9.71 10.93 -2.91
CA ASN A 155 -10.71 11.77 -2.23
C ASN A 155 -10.70 13.25 -2.68
N ASP A 156 -9.73 13.65 -3.50
CA ASP A 156 -9.66 14.94 -4.20
C ASP A 156 -10.37 14.95 -5.56
N MET A 157 -10.76 13.78 -6.06
CA MET A 157 -11.42 13.68 -7.35
C MET A 157 -12.87 14.20 -7.25
N ASN A 158 -13.40 14.71 -8.36
CA ASN A 158 -14.68 15.40 -8.39
C ASN A 158 -14.77 16.59 -7.39
N ASN A 159 -13.80 17.51 -7.51
CA ASN A 159 -13.61 18.64 -6.62
C ASN A 159 -14.46 19.90 -6.93
N ASN A 160 -15.56 19.79 -7.69
CA ASN A 160 -16.45 20.93 -8.00
C ASN A 160 -15.74 22.21 -8.53
N GLY A 161 -14.52 22.10 -9.07
CA GLY A 161 -13.68 23.24 -9.51
C GLY A 161 -12.80 23.88 -8.42
N PHE A 162 -12.81 23.38 -7.19
CA PHE A 162 -12.12 23.95 -6.03
C PHE A 162 -10.70 23.41 -5.78
N PHE A 163 -10.22 22.44 -6.55
CA PHE A 163 -8.84 21.93 -6.35
C PHE A 163 -7.77 23.01 -6.53
N GLY A 164 -8.00 23.97 -7.45
CA GLY A 164 -7.13 25.12 -7.61
C GLY A 164 -7.14 26.08 -6.42
N GLU A 165 -8.23 26.14 -5.67
CA GLU A 165 -8.31 26.89 -4.42
C GLU A 165 -7.55 26.16 -3.30
N TYR A 166 -7.77 24.86 -3.15
CA TYR A 166 -7.02 24.04 -2.21
C TYR A 166 -5.51 24.20 -2.42
N SER A 167 -5.06 24.07 -3.67
CA SER A 167 -3.64 24.17 -4.03
C SER A 167 -3.01 25.53 -3.70
N LYS A 168 -3.77 26.62 -3.76
CA LYS A 168 -3.29 27.97 -3.41
C LYS A 168 -3.14 28.16 -1.90
N ASN A 169 -3.97 27.49 -1.12
CA ASN A 169 -4.02 27.65 0.34
C ASN A 169 -3.23 26.56 1.09
N ALA A 170 -2.85 25.46 0.44
CA ALA A 170 -2.12 24.34 1.05
C ALA A 170 -0.71 24.71 1.56
N ASP A 171 -0.21 25.92 1.25
CA ASP A 171 1.01 26.44 1.86
C ASP A 171 0.80 26.86 3.34
N ASP A 172 -0.43 27.21 3.74
CA ASP A 172 -0.78 27.44 5.15
C ASP A 172 -0.90 26.08 5.85
N PRO A 173 -0.02 25.75 6.82
CA PRO A 173 -0.04 24.46 7.50
C PRO A 173 -1.33 24.17 8.28
N ASN A 174 -2.19 25.16 8.50
CA ASN A 174 -3.46 25.00 9.22
C ASN A 174 -4.68 25.12 8.30
N TYR A 175 -4.49 25.27 6.99
CA TYR A 175 -5.62 25.39 6.07
C TYR A 175 -6.45 24.10 6.07
N PHE A 176 -7.76 24.26 6.22
CA PHE A 176 -8.69 23.15 6.29
C PHE A 176 -9.79 23.40 5.25
N SER A 177 -9.95 22.49 4.29
CA SER A 177 -10.92 22.67 3.22
C SER A 177 -12.35 22.40 3.67
N GLU A 178 -13.31 22.94 2.92
CA GLU A 178 -14.73 22.59 3.06
C GLU A 178 -15.02 21.21 2.45
N ILE A 179 -15.92 20.46 3.10
CA ILE A 179 -16.32 19.11 2.66
C ILE A 179 -17.03 19.18 1.30
N ASP A 180 -17.94 20.15 1.13
CA ASP A 180 -18.78 20.31 -0.06
C ASP A 180 -17.98 20.65 -1.34
N TYR A 181 -16.69 20.95 -1.20
CA TYR A 181 -15.80 21.14 -2.34
C TYR A 181 -15.48 19.82 -3.03
N PHE A 182 -15.66 18.67 -2.39
CA PHE A 182 -15.29 17.36 -2.95
C PHE A 182 -16.48 16.41 -2.95
N ASP A 183 -17.12 16.28 -4.12
CA ASP A 183 -18.31 15.47 -4.34
C ASP A 183 -17.97 13.98 -4.58
N VAL A 184 -17.28 13.37 -3.60
CA VAL A 184 -16.89 11.96 -3.63
C VAL A 184 -17.92 11.07 -2.93
N PRO A 185 -18.22 9.88 -3.48
CA PRO A 185 -19.13 8.93 -2.87
C PRO A 185 -18.44 8.07 -1.80
N LEU A 186 -19.15 7.79 -0.73
CA LEU A 186 -18.85 6.67 0.14
C LEU A 186 -19.76 5.52 -0.24
N ILE A 187 -19.15 4.40 -0.58
CA ILE A 187 -19.83 3.22 -1.09
C ILE A 187 -19.78 2.12 -0.03
N GLU A 188 -20.90 1.44 0.16
CA GLU A 188 -20.99 0.16 0.83
C GLU A 188 -21.39 -0.91 -0.19
N ASN A 189 -20.45 -1.82 -0.45
CA ASN A 189 -20.50 -2.78 -1.55
C ASN A 189 -20.69 -2.10 -2.91
N THR A 190 -21.92 -2.09 -3.44
CA THR A 190 -22.27 -1.46 -4.72
C THR A 190 -23.17 -0.24 -4.56
N THR A 191 -23.53 0.11 -3.33
CA THR A 191 -24.49 1.18 -3.03
C THR A 191 -23.76 2.41 -2.48
N THR A 192 -23.94 3.55 -3.13
CA THR A 192 -23.54 4.85 -2.57
C THR A 192 -24.44 5.16 -1.37
N ILE A 193 -23.84 5.26 -0.18
CA ILE A 193 -24.56 5.56 1.06
C ILE A 193 -24.47 7.03 1.46
N GLU A 194 -23.53 7.77 0.88
CA GLU A 194 -23.28 9.18 1.20
C GLU A 194 -22.52 9.88 0.06
N ARG A 195 -22.91 11.10 -0.28
CA ARG A 195 -22.28 11.95 -1.30
C ARG A 195 -22.78 13.41 -1.18
N PRO A 196 -21.91 14.43 -0.98
CA PRO A 196 -20.48 14.30 -0.71
C PRO A 196 -20.25 13.53 0.60
N THR A 197 -19.14 12.81 0.67
CA THR A 197 -18.71 12.12 1.89
C THR A 197 -18.17 13.14 2.90
N ASP A 198 -18.59 13.06 4.17
CA ASP A 198 -17.94 13.78 5.27
C ASP A 198 -16.56 13.18 5.55
N GLN A 199 -15.57 13.72 4.84
CA GLN A 199 -14.19 13.27 4.90
C GLN A 199 -13.54 13.51 6.27
N THR A 200 -14.08 14.40 7.11
CA THR A 200 -13.57 14.61 8.48
C THR A 200 -13.79 13.39 9.38
N THR A 201 -14.65 12.46 8.96
CA THR A 201 -14.97 11.24 9.71
C THR A 201 -14.33 9.99 9.12
N ILE A 202 -13.67 10.09 7.96
CA ILE A 202 -13.42 8.92 7.12
C ILE A 202 -12.38 7.96 7.69
N THR A 203 -11.29 8.48 8.27
CA THR A 203 -10.27 7.66 8.95
C THR A 203 -10.90 6.86 10.08
N LYS A 204 -11.74 7.51 10.91
CA LYS A 204 -12.48 6.87 11.99
C LYS A 204 -13.46 5.81 11.47
N ARG A 205 -14.27 6.11 10.45
CA ARG A 205 -15.26 5.16 9.90
C ARG A 205 -14.59 3.94 9.26
N TYR A 206 -13.47 4.12 8.58
CA TYR A 206 -12.67 3.01 8.06
C TYR A 206 -12.10 2.16 9.20
N THR A 207 -11.59 2.79 10.25
CA THR A 207 -11.10 2.11 11.45
C THR A 207 -12.21 1.27 12.11
N GLU A 208 -13.38 1.87 12.35
CA GLU A 208 -14.53 1.19 12.96
C GLU A 208 -15.00 0.01 12.10
N ARG A 209 -15.03 0.17 10.77
CA ARG A 209 -15.41 -0.91 9.87
C ARG A 209 -14.40 -2.06 9.88
N ALA A 210 -13.11 -1.75 9.92
CA ALA A 210 -12.03 -2.72 10.05
C ALA A 210 -12.11 -3.50 11.37
N VAL A 211 -12.33 -2.82 12.49
CA VAL A 211 -12.53 -3.45 13.82
C VAL A 211 -13.76 -4.37 13.81
N GLN A 212 -14.89 -3.89 13.29
CA GLN A 212 -16.10 -4.72 13.15
C GLN A 212 -15.87 -5.97 12.31
N PHE A 213 -15.08 -5.87 11.24
CA PHE A 213 -14.72 -7.02 10.42
C PHE A 213 -13.87 -8.02 11.20
N ILE A 214 -12.86 -7.56 11.95
CA ILE A 214 -12.02 -8.43 12.81
C ILE A 214 -12.90 -9.17 13.83
N GLU A 215 -13.75 -8.45 14.56
CA GLU A 215 -14.63 -9.02 15.58
C GLU A 215 -15.61 -10.05 15.03
N LYS A 216 -16.21 -9.76 13.85
CA LYS A 216 -17.16 -10.65 13.18
C LYS A 216 -16.51 -11.94 12.69
N ASN A 217 -15.25 -11.89 12.31
CA ASN A 217 -14.57 -13.02 11.65
C ASN A 217 -13.56 -13.73 12.55
N LYS A 218 -13.51 -13.45 13.87
CA LYS A 218 -12.55 -14.04 14.82
C LYS A 218 -12.46 -15.57 14.89
N GLU A 219 -13.47 -16.28 14.39
CA GLU A 219 -13.52 -17.76 14.37
C GLU A 219 -13.05 -18.37 13.03
N LYS A 220 -12.64 -17.54 12.05
CA LYS A 220 -12.17 -17.98 10.73
C LYS A 220 -11.00 -17.13 10.24
N PRO A 221 -10.11 -17.66 9.39
CA PRO A 221 -9.05 -16.86 8.79
C PRO A 221 -9.64 -15.69 8.00
N PHE A 222 -8.99 -14.53 8.08
CA PHE A 222 -9.42 -13.35 7.35
C PHE A 222 -8.27 -12.58 6.71
N PHE A 223 -8.61 -11.87 5.64
CA PHE A 223 -7.79 -10.88 4.98
C PHE A 223 -8.52 -9.54 4.97
N LEU A 224 -7.89 -8.55 5.60
CA LEU A 224 -8.37 -7.17 5.63
C LEU A 224 -7.40 -6.28 4.87
N TYR A 225 -7.88 -5.65 3.81
CA TYR A 225 -7.19 -4.59 3.09
C TYR A 225 -7.77 -3.23 3.56
N LEU A 226 -7.10 -2.61 4.52
CA LEU A 226 -7.45 -1.28 5.06
C LEU A 226 -6.60 -0.22 4.35
N ALA A 227 -7.14 0.34 3.28
CA ALA A 227 -6.49 1.34 2.46
C ALA A 227 -6.99 2.74 2.80
N HIS A 228 -6.36 3.43 3.74
CA HIS A 228 -6.78 4.79 4.10
C HIS A 228 -6.69 5.74 2.88
N SER A 229 -7.66 6.64 2.75
CA SER A 229 -7.56 7.77 1.81
C SER A 229 -6.55 8.82 2.31
N MET A 230 -6.26 8.84 3.60
CA MET A 230 -5.27 9.72 4.20
C MET A 230 -3.87 9.10 4.15
N PRO A 231 -2.80 9.91 4.06
CA PRO A 231 -2.77 11.37 4.08
C PRO A 231 -2.93 12.08 2.71
N HIS A 232 -3.51 11.44 1.70
CA HIS A 232 -3.71 12.11 0.40
C HIS A 232 -4.57 13.35 0.57
N ILE A 233 -4.19 14.40 -0.14
CA ILE A 233 -4.93 15.66 -0.15
C ILE A 233 -6.32 15.48 -0.80
N PRO A 234 -7.28 16.37 -0.55
CA PRO A 234 -7.31 17.33 0.54
C PRO A 234 -7.21 16.63 1.90
N LEU A 235 -6.42 17.22 2.79
CA LEU A 235 -6.27 16.73 4.15
C LEU A 235 -7.56 16.94 4.95
N PHE A 236 -8.07 15.85 5.52
CA PHE A 236 -9.17 15.88 6.49
C PHE A 236 -8.83 15.01 7.69
N THR A 237 -9.20 15.48 8.88
CA THR A 237 -9.05 14.75 10.13
C THR A 237 -10.25 15.00 11.02
N SER A 238 -10.52 14.09 11.95
CA SER A 238 -11.62 14.25 12.89
C SER A 238 -11.37 15.37 13.89
N LYS A 239 -12.45 15.84 14.51
CA LYS A 239 -12.41 16.88 15.55
C LYS A 239 -11.48 16.53 16.72
N ALA A 240 -11.25 15.24 16.99
CA ALA A 240 -10.39 14.80 18.09
C ALA A 240 -8.89 15.05 17.82
N PHE A 241 -8.50 15.14 16.55
CA PHE A 241 -7.12 15.32 16.12
C PHE A 241 -6.84 16.71 15.54
N LYS A 242 -7.86 17.38 14.98
CA LYS A 242 -7.73 18.73 14.42
C LYS A 242 -7.13 19.73 15.43
N GLY A 243 -5.98 20.31 15.07
CA GLY A 243 -5.25 21.30 15.85
C GLY A 243 -4.51 20.74 17.07
N ARG A 244 -4.29 19.43 17.15
CA ARG A 244 -3.58 18.80 18.27
C ARG A 244 -2.07 19.02 18.18
N SER A 245 -1.54 18.91 16.97
CA SER A 245 -0.18 19.30 16.62
C SER A 245 -0.11 20.81 16.38
N LYS A 246 1.02 21.41 16.79
CA LYS A 246 1.33 22.81 16.45
C LYS A 246 2.11 22.95 15.13
N ALA A 247 2.40 21.83 14.46
CA ALA A 247 3.25 21.80 13.28
C ALA A 247 2.44 22.00 11.98
N SER A 248 1.48 21.13 11.69
CA SER A 248 0.55 21.25 10.56
C SER A 248 -0.63 20.28 10.67
N LEU A 249 -1.66 20.53 9.87
CA LEU A 249 -2.80 19.63 9.65
C LEU A 249 -2.34 18.25 9.15
N TYR A 250 -1.27 18.19 8.34
CA TYR A 250 -0.68 16.91 7.92
C TYR A 250 -0.25 16.07 9.12
N VAL A 251 0.36 16.69 10.15
CA VAL A 251 0.75 15.97 11.36
C VAL A 251 -0.47 15.42 12.10
N ASP A 252 -1.56 16.19 12.22
CA ASP A 252 -2.80 15.71 12.85
C ASP A 252 -3.37 14.49 12.10
N VAL A 253 -3.35 14.52 10.77
CA VAL A 253 -3.81 13.42 9.91
C VAL A 253 -2.98 12.15 10.13
N ILE A 254 -1.64 12.27 10.17
CA ILE A 254 -0.77 11.10 10.42
C ILE A 254 -0.94 10.58 11.86
N GLU A 255 -1.09 11.46 12.86
CA GLU A 255 -1.37 11.03 14.24
C GLU A 255 -2.73 10.30 14.35
N GLU A 256 -3.73 10.65 13.52
CA GLU A 256 -5.00 9.92 13.44
C GLU A 256 -4.87 8.57 12.73
N VAL A 257 -4.03 8.46 11.70
CA VAL A 257 -3.69 7.18 11.07
C VAL A 257 -2.96 6.26 12.06
N ASP A 258 -2.04 6.80 12.86
CA ASP A 258 -1.39 6.04 13.94
C ASP A 258 -2.40 5.54 14.98
N TRP A 259 -3.37 6.37 15.36
CA TRP A 259 -4.47 5.94 16.24
C TRP A 259 -5.28 4.80 15.61
N SER A 260 -5.60 4.88 14.31
CA SER A 260 -6.27 3.79 13.57
C SER A 260 -5.48 2.48 13.71
N VAL A 261 -4.17 2.50 13.46
CA VAL A 261 -3.29 1.32 13.65
C VAL A 261 -3.40 0.78 15.08
N GLY A 262 -3.37 1.66 16.09
CA GLY A 262 -3.57 1.27 17.48
C GLY A 262 -4.90 0.53 17.71
N GLN A 263 -6.00 1.03 17.14
CA GLN A 263 -7.32 0.38 17.26
C GLN A 263 -7.35 -1.01 16.60
N ILE A 264 -6.67 -1.18 15.46
CA ILE A 264 -6.55 -2.49 14.81
C ILE A 264 -5.80 -3.47 15.71
N ILE A 265 -4.64 -3.07 16.24
CA ILE A 265 -3.82 -3.91 17.13
C ILE A 265 -4.58 -4.26 18.42
N ASP A 266 -5.30 -3.29 19.00
CA ASP A 266 -6.12 -3.51 20.19
C ASP A 266 -7.27 -4.49 19.92
N ALA A 267 -7.97 -4.35 18.80
CA ALA A 267 -9.04 -5.27 18.40
C ALA A 267 -8.51 -6.72 18.25
N LEU A 268 -7.32 -6.89 17.66
CA LEU A 268 -6.67 -8.21 17.57
C LEU A 268 -6.35 -8.76 18.95
N LYS A 269 -5.77 -7.96 19.85
CA LYS A 269 -5.42 -8.39 21.23
C LYS A 269 -6.65 -8.76 22.05
N VAL A 270 -7.69 -7.91 22.04
CA VAL A 270 -8.94 -8.14 22.78
C VAL A 270 -9.64 -9.43 22.33
N ASN A 271 -9.55 -9.76 21.04
CA ASN A 271 -10.12 -10.99 20.48
C ASN A 271 -9.16 -12.20 20.54
N ASN A 272 -7.96 -12.07 21.15
CA ASN A 272 -6.92 -13.12 21.19
C ASN A 272 -6.45 -13.60 19.80
N LEU A 273 -6.43 -12.70 18.82
CA LEU A 273 -6.01 -12.96 17.45
C LEU A 273 -4.58 -12.48 17.17
N ASP A 274 -3.99 -11.70 18.07
CA ASP A 274 -2.67 -11.08 17.92
C ASP A 274 -1.57 -12.09 17.56
N LYS A 275 -1.54 -13.25 18.24
CA LYS A 275 -0.53 -14.29 18.00
C LYS A 275 -0.74 -15.11 16.72
N ASN A 276 -1.87 -14.92 16.05
CA ASN A 276 -2.21 -15.57 14.80
C ASN A 276 -2.58 -14.56 13.70
N THR A 277 -2.02 -13.34 13.75
CA THR A 277 -2.28 -12.32 12.74
C THR A 277 -0.98 -11.65 12.32
N ILE A 278 -0.80 -11.49 11.02
CA ILE A 278 0.26 -10.66 10.44
C ILE A 278 -0.37 -9.35 9.98
N VAL A 279 0.13 -8.24 10.52
CA VAL A 279 -0.23 -6.88 10.13
C VAL A 279 0.96 -6.28 9.38
N VAL A 280 0.72 -5.74 8.19
CA VAL A 280 1.70 -4.92 7.46
C VAL A 280 1.20 -3.49 7.37
N PHE A 281 2.04 -2.53 7.78
CA PHE A 281 1.82 -1.10 7.61
C PHE A 281 2.77 -0.59 6.53
N THR A 282 2.24 0.10 5.51
CA THR A 282 3.04 0.71 4.44
C THR A 282 2.24 1.78 3.67
N SER A 283 2.83 2.43 2.67
CA SER A 283 2.16 3.37 1.75
C SER A 283 2.23 2.93 0.29
N ASP A 284 1.34 3.46 -0.54
CA ASP A 284 1.31 3.21 -1.98
C ASP A 284 2.38 3.92 -2.80
N ASN A 285 2.88 5.07 -2.36
CA ASN A 285 3.99 5.77 -2.98
C ASN A 285 4.62 6.75 -2.00
N GLY A 286 5.69 7.40 -2.45
CA GLY A 286 6.32 8.51 -1.74
C GLY A 286 5.41 9.73 -1.54
N PRO A 287 5.88 10.74 -0.81
CA PRO A 287 5.08 11.90 -0.45
C PRO A 287 4.86 12.84 -1.63
N TRP A 288 3.72 13.53 -1.66
CA TRP A 288 3.44 14.54 -2.67
C TRP A 288 4.09 15.90 -2.32
N LEU A 289 5.38 16.03 -2.62
CA LEU A 289 6.22 17.17 -2.22
C LEU A 289 5.71 18.54 -2.71
N LEU A 290 4.94 18.58 -3.79
CA LEU A 290 4.33 19.80 -4.32
C LEU A 290 3.50 20.55 -3.26
N PHE A 291 2.89 19.81 -2.31
CA PHE A 291 1.99 20.36 -1.29
C PHE A 291 2.67 20.79 0.01
N LYS A 292 4.02 20.76 0.08
CA LYS A 292 4.82 21.34 1.17
C LYS A 292 4.30 20.97 2.57
N THR A 293 3.64 21.89 3.27
CA THR A 293 3.14 21.71 4.65
C THR A 293 1.96 20.74 4.74
N HIS A 294 1.29 20.50 3.61
CA HIS A 294 0.24 19.50 3.41
C HIS A 294 0.74 18.24 2.70
N GLY A 295 2.03 18.16 2.39
CA GLY A 295 2.70 16.96 1.88
C GLY A 295 3.54 16.29 2.94
N GLY A 296 3.87 15.02 2.71
CA GLY A 296 4.77 14.24 3.57
C GLY A 296 6.25 14.51 3.31
N SER A 297 7.09 13.72 3.97
CA SER A 297 8.56 13.81 3.88
C SER A 297 9.17 12.53 3.33
N ALA A 298 10.06 12.66 2.35
CA ALA A 298 10.84 11.53 1.82
C ALA A 298 12.00 11.16 2.77
N GLY A 299 12.17 11.91 3.86
CA GLY A 299 13.31 11.77 4.78
C GLY A 299 14.63 12.06 4.05
N PRO A 300 15.62 11.16 4.09
CA PRO A 300 16.92 11.38 3.46
C PRO A 300 16.92 11.13 1.93
N PHE A 301 15.81 10.64 1.37
CA PHE A 301 15.75 10.23 -0.03
C PHE A 301 15.42 11.39 -0.97
N ARG A 302 15.85 11.24 -2.22
CA ARG A 302 15.60 12.23 -3.27
C ARG A 302 14.19 12.10 -3.82
N ALA A 303 13.57 13.26 -4.07
CA ALA A 303 12.25 13.43 -4.70
C ALA A 303 11.08 12.76 -3.94
N GLY A 304 9.94 12.60 -4.61
CA GLY A 304 8.70 12.06 -4.03
C GLY A 304 7.79 11.42 -5.08
N LYS A 305 6.49 11.46 -4.80
CA LYS A 305 5.41 10.92 -5.64
C LYS A 305 5.63 11.18 -7.12
N GLY A 306 5.34 10.16 -7.94
CA GLY A 306 5.46 10.18 -9.39
C GLY A 306 6.89 10.12 -9.95
N THR A 307 7.92 9.94 -9.13
CA THR A 307 9.30 9.80 -9.58
C THR A 307 9.89 8.43 -9.22
N THR A 308 10.86 7.96 -10.00
CA THR A 308 11.56 6.69 -9.77
C THR A 308 12.81 6.83 -8.90
N PHE A 309 13.05 7.99 -8.30
CA PHE A 309 14.03 8.15 -7.22
C PHE A 309 13.58 7.42 -5.95
N GLU A 310 14.49 7.20 -5.01
CA GLU A 310 14.21 6.47 -3.77
C GLU A 310 13.04 7.10 -3.00
N GLY A 311 12.91 8.43 -2.98
CA GLY A 311 11.84 9.11 -2.27
C GLY A 311 10.44 8.90 -2.88
N GLY A 312 10.35 8.46 -4.14
CA GLY A 312 9.07 8.19 -4.81
C GLY A 312 8.56 6.75 -4.67
N GLN A 313 9.47 5.78 -4.51
CA GLN A 313 9.09 4.34 -4.45
C GLN A 313 9.59 3.59 -3.21
N ARG A 314 10.52 4.12 -2.41
CA ARG A 314 10.90 3.51 -1.13
C ARG A 314 9.99 4.06 -0.02
N VAL A 315 9.20 3.19 0.58
CA VAL A 315 8.14 3.53 1.54
C VAL A 315 8.45 2.97 2.93
N PRO A 316 7.93 3.58 4.02
CA PRO A 316 8.14 3.03 5.35
C PRO A 316 7.30 1.75 5.49
N THR A 317 7.92 0.66 5.94
CA THR A 317 7.21 -0.63 6.05
C THR A 317 7.53 -1.36 7.35
N VAL A 318 6.47 -1.77 8.05
CA VAL A 318 6.55 -2.57 9.27
C VAL A 318 5.68 -3.81 9.12
N PHE A 319 6.24 -4.99 9.37
CA PHE A 319 5.49 -6.23 9.55
C PHE A 319 5.43 -6.56 11.04
N TRP A 320 4.25 -6.87 11.56
CA TRP A 320 4.04 -7.25 12.95
C TRP A 320 3.20 -8.51 13.02
N GLY A 321 3.50 -9.37 13.99
CA GLY A 321 2.79 -10.62 14.20
C GLY A 321 3.45 -11.42 15.31
N PRO A 322 3.11 -11.16 16.59
CA PRO A 322 3.75 -11.79 17.74
C PRO A 322 3.77 -13.32 17.62
N GLY A 323 4.96 -13.91 17.72
CA GLY A 323 5.14 -15.36 17.60
C GLY A 323 5.28 -15.88 16.16
N ILE A 324 4.89 -15.10 15.15
CA ILE A 324 5.06 -15.43 13.72
C ILE A 324 6.22 -14.63 13.13
N VAL A 325 6.17 -13.30 13.21
CA VAL A 325 7.18 -12.38 12.68
C VAL A 325 8.32 -12.23 13.70
N LYS A 326 9.56 -12.48 13.27
CA LYS A 326 10.76 -12.33 14.10
C LYS A 326 11.21 -10.88 14.14
N SER A 327 11.04 -10.22 15.28
CA SER A 327 11.30 -8.79 15.44
C SER A 327 12.73 -8.38 15.07
N GLY A 328 12.92 -7.26 14.37
CA GLY A 328 14.24 -6.77 13.99
C GLY A 328 14.23 -5.75 12.85
N VAL A 329 15.42 -5.32 12.45
CA VAL A 329 15.58 -4.45 11.27
C VAL A 329 16.03 -5.29 10.08
N ILE A 330 15.28 -5.21 8.98
CA ILE A 330 15.62 -5.85 7.71
C ILE A 330 16.17 -4.79 6.76
N ASN A 331 17.43 -4.98 6.35
CA ASN A 331 18.14 -4.06 5.46
C ASN A 331 18.26 -4.58 4.02
N GLU A 332 17.57 -5.67 3.69
CA GLU A 332 17.49 -6.20 2.33
C GLU A 332 16.22 -5.70 1.64
N MET A 333 16.14 -5.89 0.31
CA MET A 333 15.02 -5.41 -0.47
C MET A 333 13.75 -6.24 -0.22
N GLY A 334 12.62 -5.55 -0.12
CA GLY A 334 11.27 -6.11 -0.21
C GLY A 334 10.38 -5.20 -1.06
N SER A 335 9.20 -5.66 -1.46
CA SER A 335 8.28 -4.88 -2.28
C SER A 335 6.82 -5.22 -1.97
N THR A 336 5.90 -4.30 -2.23
CA THR A 336 4.46 -4.60 -2.22
C THR A 336 4.10 -5.71 -3.20
N LEU A 337 4.88 -5.90 -4.28
CA LEU A 337 4.78 -7.04 -5.20
C LEU A 337 4.90 -8.39 -4.50
N ASP A 338 5.64 -8.45 -3.38
CA ASP A 338 5.94 -9.69 -2.68
C ASP A 338 4.80 -10.17 -1.78
N LEU A 339 3.80 -9.32 -1.51
CA LEU A 339 2.76 -9.64 -0.54
C LEU A 339 1.90 -10.82 -0.97
N MET A 340 1.52 -10.93 -2.26
CA MET A 340 0.74 -12.06 -2.75
C MET A 340 1.47 -13.39 -2.52
N ASN A 341 2.72 -13.51 -2.99
CA ASN A 341 3.53 -14.72 -2.83
C ASN A 341 3.74 -15.07 -1.37
N THR A 342 4.03 -14.06 -0.54
CA THR A 342 4.26 -14.24 0.90
C THR A 342 2.99 -14.73 1.62
N PHE A 343 1.84 -14.13 1.34
CA PHE A 343 0.58 -14.51 2.00
C PHE A 343 0.06 -15.84 1.48
N ALA A 344 0.25 -16.15 0.20
CA ALA A 344 -0.02 -17.49 -0.35
C ALA A 344 0.81 -18.55 0.39
N ALA A 345 2.12 -18.35 0.51
CA ALA A 345 3.01 -19.29 1.21
C ALA A 345 2.62 -19.50 2.69
N LEU A 346 2.26 -18.42 3.40
CA LEU A 346 1.87 -18.47 4.81
C LEU A 346 0.45 -19.01 5.05
N SER A 347 -0.42 -18.96 4.05
CA SER A 347 -1.79 -19.49 4.14
C SER A 347 -1.91 -20.93 3.64
N GLY A 348 -0.88 -21.45 2.96
CA GLY A 348 -0.92 -22.72 2.23
C GLY A 348 -1.51 -22.61 0.82
N GLY A 349 -1.88 -21.40 0.40
CA GLY A 349 -2.40 -21.12 -0.94
C GLY A 349 -1.33 -21.13 -2.02
N LYS A 350 -1.78 -20.99 -3.28
CA LYS A 350 -0.91 -20.98 -4.46
C LYS A 350 -1.13 -19.69 -5.25
N VAL A 351 -0.03 -19.06 -5.64
CA VAL A 351 -0.06 -17.98 -6.63
C VAL A 351 -0.39 -18.55 -8.02
N PRO A 352 -0.93 -17.74 -8.94
CA PRO A 352 -1.18 -18.17 -10.31
C PRO A 352 0.08 -18.72 -11.00
N ASP A 353 -0.07 -19.82 -11.74
CA ASP A 353 0.99 -20.47 -12.52
C ASP A 353 0.78 -20.33 -14.05
N ASP A 354 -0.33 -19.73 -14.46
CA ASP A 354 -0.70 -19.43 -15.84
C ASP A 354 -0.10 -18.11 -16.38
N ARG A 355 0.58 -17.36 -15.52
CA ARG A 355 1.12 -16.03 -15.82
C ARG A 355 2.42 -15.76 -15.08
N LYS A 356 3.20 -14.80 -15.59
CA LYS A 356 4.42 -14.33 -14.93
C LYS A 356 4.09 -13.62 -13.61
N MET A 357 4.74 -14.03 -12.53
CA MET A 357 4.70 -13.33 -11.24
C MET A 357 6.01 -12.57 -11.02
N ASP A 358 5.94 -11.39 -10.42
CA ASP A 358 7.12 -10.55 -10.09
C ASP A 358 7.39 -10.47 -8.58
N GLY A 359 6.47 -11.00 -7.77
CA GLY A 359 6.59 -11.14 -6.33
C GLY A 359 7.46 -12.34 -5.93
N TYR A 360 8.16 -12.18 -4.81
CA TYR A 360 8.91 -13.23 -4.13
C TYR A 360 8.24 -13.61 -2.81
N ASP A 361 8.48 -14.84 -2.35
CA ASP A 361 8.02 -15.29 -1.03
C ASP A 361 8.97 -14.80 0.08
N LEU A 362 8.50 -13.85 0.90
CA LEU A 362 9.22 -13.33 2.07
C LEU A 362 8.90 -14.10 3.36
N SER A 363 8.14 -15.20 3.32
CA SER A 363 7.68 -15.94 4.50
C SER A 363 8.84 -16.35 5.43
N LYS A 364 9.96 -16.80 4.87
CA LYS A 364 11.17 -17.15 5.63
C LYS A 364 11.89 -15.93 6.19
N VAL A 365 11.84 -14.79 5.51
CA VAL A 365 12.36 -13.53 6.04
C VAL A 365 11.56 -13.12 7.27
N LEU A 366 10.22 -13.18 7.17
CA LEU A 366 9.32 -12.85 8.27
C LEU A 366 9.49 -13.81 9.46
N THR A 367 9.48 -15.12 9.21
CA THR A 367 9.40 -16.15 10.27
C THR A 367 10.75 -16.58 10.84
N GLN A 368 11.84 -16.38 10.09
CA GLN A 368 13.17 -16.89 10.43
C GLN A 368 14.29 -15.84 10.31
N LYS A 369 14.00 -14.64 9.78
CA LYS A 369 15.02 -13.67 9.35
C LYS A 369 16.05 -14.28 8.39
N ALA A 370 15.57 -15.15 7.50
CA ALA A 370 16.39 -15.58 6.37
C ALA A 370 16.67 -14.39 5.44
N ASP A 371 17.70 -14.51 4.61
CA ASP A 371 18.01 -13.52 3.58
C ASP A 371 16.81 -13.30 2.65
N SER A 372 16.60 -12.05 2.23
CA SER A 372 15.55 -11.74 1.27
C SER A 372 15.88 -12.34 -0.10
N PRO A 373 14.93 -13.05 -0.74
CA PRO A 373 15.11 -13.53 -2.11
C PRO A 373 15.12 -12.39 -3.14
N ARG A 374 14.60 -11.20 -2.81
CA ARG A 374 14.56 -10.06 -3.72
C ARG A 374 15.94 -9.41 -3.80
N LYS A 375 16.66 -9.69 -4.90
CA LYS A 375 18.00 -9.14 -5.19
C LYS A 375 18.02 -8.07 -6.27
N GLU A 376 16.87 -7.81 -6.88
CA GLU A 376 16.71 -6.81 -7.93
C GLU A 376 15.33 -6.13 -7.91
N PHE A 377 15.26 -4.96 -8.57
CA PHE A 377 14.03 -4.17 -8.71
C PHE A 377 14.04 -3.33 -9.99
N TYR A 378 12.92 -3.35 -10.72
CA TYR A 378 12.68 -2.53 -11.91
C TYR A 378 11.81 -1.32 -11.54
N TYR A 379 12.27 -0.13 -11.91
CA TYR A 379 11.57 1.13 -11.60
C TYR A 379 10.75 1.55 -12.81
N TRP A 380 9.45 1.30 -12.71
CA TRP A 380 8.45 1.76 -13.68
C TRP A 380 7.80 3.05 -13.21
N ALA A 381 7.50 3.91 -14.17
CA ALA A 381 6.59 5.02 -13.99
C ALA A 381 5.96 5.33 -15.36
N PHE A 382 4.68 5.66 -15.42
CA PHE A 382 4.04 6.12 -16.66
C PHE A 382 4.14 5.12 -17.83
N ALA A 383 3.94 3.83 -17.55
CA ALA A 383 4.12 2.75 -18.51
C ALA A 383 5.52 2.68 -19.15
N GLU A 384 6.52 3.37 -18.59
CA GLU A 384 7.90 3.39 -19.08
C GLU A 384 8.85 2.85 -18.00
N LEU A 385 9.81 2.03 -18.44
CA LEU A 385 10.90 1.58 -17.58
C LEU A 385 11.94 2.71 -17.47
N HIS A 386 12.11 3.25 -16.26
CA HIS A 386 13.01 4.38 -16.00
C HIS A 386 14.37 3.94 -15.46
N GLY A 387 14.42 2.80 -14.77
CA GLY A 387 15.64 2.35 -14.11
C GLY A 387 15.58 0.90 -13.66
N TYR A 388 16.73 0.40 -13.25
CA TYR A 388 16.90 -0.93 -12.67
C TYR A 388 17.90 -0.87 -11.55
N ARG A 389 17.74 -1.79 -10.59
CA ARG A 389 18.57 -1.84 -9.42
C ARG A 389 18.91 -3.27 -9.02
N THR A 390 20.15 -3.44 -8.58
CA THR A 390 20.64 -4.56 -7.77
C THR A 390 20.71 -4.16 -6.29
N GLU A 391 21.15 -5.04 -5.40
CA GLU A 391 21.26 -4.66 -3.99
C GLU A 391 22.15 -3.42 -3.72
N GLN A 392 23.16 -3.16 -4.57
CA GLN A 392 24.11 -2.05 -4.42
C GLN A 392 23.89 -0.91 -5.41
N TYR A 393 23.74 -1.22 -6.70
CA TYR A 393 23.74 -0.20 -7.76
C TYR A 393 22.36 -0.01 -8.36
N LYS A 394 22.00 1.24 -8.63
CA LYS A 394 20.78 1.66 -9.32
C LYS A 394 21.13 2.52 -10.52
N VAL A 395 20.60 2.18 -11.70
CA VAL A 395 20.74 2.97 -12.92
C VAL A 395 19.43 3.67 -13.25
N HIS A 396 19.53 4.92 -13.73
CA HIS A 396 18.43 5.66 -14.35
C HIS A 396 18.76 5.95 -15.80
N ILE A 397 17.79 5.76 -16.69
CA ILE A 397 17.84 6.20 -18.10
C ILE A 397 16.77 7.27 -18.40
N LYS A 398 15.77 7.39 -17.53
CA LYS A 398 14.68 8.36 -17.62
C LYS A 398 14.37 8.92 -16.25
N GLN A 399 13.95 10.18 -16.21
CA GLN A 399 13.61 10.88 -14.98
C GLN A 399 12.36 11.76 -15.17
N ARG A 400 11.79 12.20 -14.06
CA ARG A 400 10.73 13.20 -14.01
C ARG A 400 11.13 14.30 -13.03
N ASP A 401 10.45 15.43 -13.09
CA ASP A 401 10.69 16.53 -12.16
C ASP A 401 10.56 16.05 -10.70
N PRO A 402 11.55 16.32 -9.83
CA PRO A 402 11.59 15.80 -8.45
C PRO A 402 10.42 16.20 -7.55
N ILE A 403 9.71 17.29 -7.85
CA ILE A 403 8.67 17.85 -6.98
C ILE A 403 7.30 17.81 -7.67
N ASN A 404 7.25 18.19 -8.94
CA ASN A 404 6.04 18.28 -9.73
C ASN A 404 6.01 17.16 -10.79
N TYR A 405 5.57 15.98 -10.38
CA TYR A 405 5.51 14.83 -11.30
C TYR A 405 4.50 15.00 -12.45
N GLY A 406 3.71 16.08 -12.51
CA GLY A 406 2.91 16.43 -13.69
C GLY A 406 3.76 16.82 -14.91
N GLN A 407 5.05 17.11 -14.73
CA GLN A 407 5.98 17.40 -15.84
C GLN A 407 6.33 16.13 -16.63
N PRO A 408 6.53 16.21 -17.96
CA PRO A 408 6.85 15.05 -18.80
C PRO A 408 8.07 14.23 -18.35
N THR A 409 8.11 12.96 -18.76
CA THR A 409 9.31 12.12 -18.63
C THR A 409 10.42 12.67 -19.54
N ILE A 410 11.63 12.75 -18.98
CA ILE A 410 12.85 13.15 -19.67
C ILE A 410 13.70 11.90 -19.88
N THR A 411 14.06 11.59 -21.12
CA THR A 411 15.09 10.59 -21.43
C THR A 411 16.46 11.24 -21.28
N LEU A 412 17.35 10.60 -20.54
CA LEU A 412 18.69 11.14 -20.27
C LEU A 412 19.61 10.90 -21.47
N ASP A 413 20.44 11.88 -21.80
CA ASP A 413 21.45 11.75 -22.86
C ASP A 413 22.50 10.67 -22.53
N LYS A 414 22.73 10.44 -21.23
CA LYS A 414 23.54 9.36 -20.68
C LYS A 414 22.85 8.77 -19.44
N PRO A 415 22.94 7.45 -19.19
CA PRO A 415 22.47 6.87 -17.95
C PRO A 415 23.20 7.45 -16.73
N GLU A 416 22.50 7.58 -15.61
CA GLU A 416 23.10 7.90 -14.30
C GLU A 416 23.17 6.63 -13.45
N LEU A 417 24.26 6.45 -12.69
CA LEU A 417 24.49 5.29 -11.82
C LEU A 417 24.73 5.72 -10.38
N TYR A 418 24.01 5.14 -9.44
CA TYR A 418 24.14 5.43 -8.02
C TYR A 418 24.47 4.17 -7.23
N ASP A 419 25.46 4.25 -6.32
CA ASP A 419 25.64 3.25 -5.25
C ASP A 419 24.68 3.60 -4.11
N VAL A 420 23.52 2.95 -4.11
CA VAL A 420 22.43 3.20 -3.16
C VAL A 420 22.64 2.55 -1.79
N ARG A 421 23.77 1.84 -1.57
CA ARG A 421 24.24 1.46 -0.23
C ARG A 421 25.09 2.56 0.41
N ALA A 422 25.92 3.23 -0.39
CA ALA A 422 26.79 4.32 0.07
C ALA A 422 26.11 5.70 0.03
N ASP A 423 25.23 5.92 -0.95
CA ASP A 423 24.51 7.16 -1.21
C ASP A 423 23.02 6.90 -1.44
N ILE A 424 22.29 6.80 -0.34
CA ILE A 424 20.82 6.67 -0.35
C ILE A 424 20.10 7.90 -0.91
N SER A 425 20.81 9.02 -1.09
CA SER A 425 20.25 10.28 -1.57
C SER A 425 20.34 10.45 -3.10
N GLU A 426 20.97 9.51 -3.80
CA GLU A 426 21.14 9.55 -5.26
C GLU A 426 21.70 10.91 -5.74
N LYS A 427 22.77 11.36 -5.09
CA LYS A 427 23.40 12.66 -5.30
C LYS A 427 24.68 12.57 -6.12
N TYR A 428 25.43 11.48 -5.99
CA TYR A 428 26.72 11.29 -6.65
C TYR A 428 26.60 10.27 -7.77
N ASP A 429 26.50 10.76 -9.01
CA ASP A 429 26.52 9.92 -10.20
C ASP A 429 27.91 9.30 -10.41
N LEU A 430 27.93 8.00 -10.66
CA LEU A 430 29.10 7.15 -10.83
C LEU A 430 29.18 6.55 -12.24
N ALA A 431 28.29 6.91 -13.17
CA ALA A 431 28.18 6.26 -14.48
C ALA A 431 29.49 6.29 -15.27
N ASP A 432 30.16 7.45 -15.34
CA ASP A 432 31.44 7.62 -16.05
C ASP A 432 32.59 6.83 -15.37
N ASN A 433 32.48 6.53 -14.07
CA ASN A 433 33.48 5.78 -13.31
C ASN A 433 33.30 4.25 -13.44
N PHE A 434 32.09 3.77 -13.71
CA PHE A 434 31.76 2.34 -13.78
C PHE A 434 30.92 1.97 -15.01
N PRO A 435 31.42 2.22 -16.24
CA PRO A 435 30.65 1.99 -17.47
C PRO A 435 30.25 0.53 -17.68
N GLU A 436 31.07 -0.43 -17.23
CA GLU A 436 30.74 -1.87 -17.31
C GLU A 436 29.55 -2.25 -16.41
N VAL A 437 29.43 -1.61 -15.24
CA VAL A 437 28.28 -1.79 -14.34
C VAL A 437 27.03 -1.22 -15.00
N VAL A 438 27.12 0.00 -15.55
CA VAL A 438 26.01 0.61 -16.31
C VAL A 438 25.52 -0.35 -17.39
N GLN A 439 26.42 -0.83 -18.25
CA GLN A 439 26.03 -1.73 -19.35
C GLN A 439 25.36 -3.00 -18.84
N THR A 440 25.89 -3.63 -17.78
CA THR A 440 25.28 -4.82 -17.17
C THR A 440 23.85 -4.56 -16.69
N LEU A 441 23.60 -3.40 -16.09
CA LEU A 441 22.26 -3.01 -15.63
C LEU A 441 21.32 -2.68 -16.79
N LEU A 442 21.82 -2.07 -17.87
CA LEU A 442 21.04 -1.82 -19.09
C LEU A 442 20.64 -3.13 -19.78
N ASP A 443 21.54 -4.11 -19.87
CA ASP A 443 21.23 -5.42 -20.46
C ASP A 443 20.09 -6.12 -19.69
N LYS A 444 20.04 -5.96 -18.37
CA LYS A 444 18.92 -6.45 -17.54
C LYS A 444 17.60 -5.76 -17.86
N MET A 445 17.65 -4.45 -18.07
CA MET A 445 16.47 -3.67 -18.47
C MET A 445 15.94 -4.13 -19.82
N GLU A 446 16.81 -4.38 -20.81
CA GLU A 446 16.40 -4.88 -22.12
C GLU A 446 15.75 -6.27 -22.06
N VAL A 447 16.29 -7.17 -21.23
CA VAL A 447 15.68 -8.49 -21.00
C VAL A 447 14.28 -8.34 -20.39
N HIS A 448 14.14 -7.46 -19.39
CA HIS A 448 12.84 -7.21 -18.76
C HIS A 448 11.83 -6.59 -19.71
N LEU A 449 12.25 -5.65 -20.57
CA LEU A 449 11.38 -5.06 -21.60
C LEU A 449 10.83 -6.11 -22.56
N LYS A 450 11.64 -7.10 -22.96
CA LYS A 450 11.18 -8.23 -23.76
C LYS A 450 10.25 -9.17 -22.99
N ASP A 451 10.52 -9.38 -21.69
CA ASP A 451 9.70 -10.24 -20.81
C ASP A 451 8.30 -9.64 -20.52
N VAL A 452 8.11 -8.34 -20.70
CA VAL A 452 6.79 -7.67 -20.58
C VAL A 452 6.09 -7.46 -21.94
N GLU A 453 6.67 -7.90 -23.05
CA GLU A 453 5.98 -7.87 -24.34
C GLU A 453 4.71 -8.73 -24.30
N GLY A 454 3.63 -8.26 -24.94
CA GLY A 454 2.33 -8.96 -24.93
C GLY A 454 1.56 -8.82 -23.61
N SER A 455 1.98 -7.90 -22.73
CA SER A 455 1.21 -7.54 -21.53
C SER A 455 -0.16 -6.97 -21.88
N THR A 456 -1.06 -6.97 -20.88
CA THR A 456 -2.40 -6.40 -21.00
C THR A 456 -2.33 -4.93 -21.45
N PRO A 457 -3.12 -4.50 -22.45
CA PRO A 457 -3.15 -3.12 -22.91
C PRO A 457 -3.49 -2.12 -21.80
N ASP A 458 -3.14 -0.85 -22.00
CA ASP A 458 -3.48 0.28 -21.14
C ASP A 458 -4.97 0.30 -20.75
N GLN A 459 -5.26 0.28 -19.45
CA GLN A 459 -6.60 0.34 -18.87
C GLN A 459 -6.95 1.73 -18.30
N LEU A 460 -6.06 2.71 -18.35
CA LEU A 460 -6.24 4.03 -17.76
C LEU A 460 -6.63 5.10 -18.80
N ALA A 461 -6.31 4.91 -20.08
CA ALA A 461 -6.51 5.92 -21.12
C ALA A 461 -7.97 6.10 -21.59
N GLU A 462 -8.79 5.04 -21.57
CA GLU A 462 -10.16 5.10 -22.08
C GLU A 462 -11.11 5.89 -21.15
N ARG A 463 -12.11 6.57 -21.74
CA ARG A 463 -13.06 7.44 -21.04
C ARG A 463 -14.49 7.05 -21.33
N LEU A 464 -15.34 7.23 -20.33
CA LEU A 464 -16.78 7.18 -20.53
C LEU A 464 -17.20 8.26 -21.55
N PRO A 465 -18.22 8.00 -22.37
CA PRO A 465 -18.80 9.02 -23.24
C PRO A 465 -19.20 10.26 -22.42
N LYS A 466 -18.93 11.45 -22.94
CA LYS A 466 -19.50 12.68 -22.35
C LYS A 466 -21.01 12.67 -22.60
N GLU A 467 -21.79 12.70 -21.52
CA GLU A 467 -23.24 12.87 -21.57
C GLU A 467 -23.66 14.23 -22.16
#